data_AF-A0A8T3WJA7-F1
#
_entry.id   AF-A0A8T3WJA7-F1
#
_cell.length_a   1.000
_cell.length_b   1.000
_cell.length_c   1.000
_cell.angle_alpha   90.00
_cell.angle_beta   90.00
_cell.angle_gamma   90.00
#
_symmetry.space_group_name_H-M   'P 1'
#
loop_
_entity.id
_entity.type
_entity.pdbx_description
1 polymer ?
#
loop_
_entity_poly.entity_id
_entity_poly.type
_entity_poly.pdbx_seq_one_letter_code
_entity_poly.pdbx_strand_id
1 'polypeptide(L)' 'MSELKTIKIRVEIHSKLMKLGKKGESFSDIIDRLIEGYKEDEGN' A
#
# COMPACT_ATOMS: atom_id res chain seq x y z
N MET A 1 7.97 8.88 -16.24
CA MET A 1 6.72 8.19 -15.89
C MET A 1 7.08 6.91 -15.16
N SER A 2 6.49 6.64 -14.00
CA SER A 2 6.72 5.38 -13.28
C SER A 2 6.05 4.22 -14.04
N GLU A 3 6.76 3.11 -14.20
CA GLU A 3 6.21 1.89 -14.80
C GLU A 3 5.16 1.27 -13.88
N LEU A 4 4.02 0.84 -14.45
CA LEU A 4 2.98 0.14 -13.71
C LEU A 4 3.16 -1.37 -13.83
N LYS A 5 2.96 -2.08 -12.72
CA LYS A 5 2.95 -3.55 -12.65
C LYS A 5 1.64 -4.02 -12.00
N THR A 6 1.19 -5.21 -12.38
CA THR A 6 0.04 -5.87 -11.75
C THR A 6 0.52 -6.86 -10.70
N ILE A 7 -0.08 -6.81 -9.51
CA ILE A 7 0.14 -7.79 -8.45
C ILE A 7 -1.16 -8.54 -8.16
N LYS A 8 -1.04 -9.81 -7.78
CA LYS A 8 -2.18 -10.61 -7.29
C LYS A 8 -2.11 -10.64 -5.77
N ILE A 9 -3.20 -10.29 -5.11
CA ILE A 9 -3.31 -10.30 -3.66
C ILE A 9 -4.57 -11.06 -3.25
N ARG A 10 -4.60 -11.51 -1.98
CA ARG A 10 -5.78 -12.16 -1.41
C ARG A 10 -6.91 -11.13 -1.25
N VAL A 11 -8.16 -11.60 -1.38
CA VAL A 11 -9.36 -10.75 -1.24
C VAL A 11 -9.40 -10.05 0.11
N GLU A 12 -9.00 -10.74 1.18
CA GLU A 12 -8.92 -10.17 2.53
C GLU A 12 -7.97 -8.96 2.61
N ILE A 13 -6.84 -9.00 1.88
CA ILE A 13 -5.86 -7.91 1.84
C ILE A 13 -6.42 -6.75 1.03
N HIS A 14 -7.05 -7.02 -0.10
CA HIS A 14 -7.73 -5.99 -0.89
C HIS A 14 -8.78 -5.24 -0.04
N SER A 15 -9.60 -5.97 0.74
CA SER A 15 -10.56 -5.37 1.65
C SER A 15 -9.92 -4.52 2.75
N LYS A 16 -8.76 -4.93 3.27
CA LYS A 16 -7.99 -4.13 4.24
C LYS A 16 -7.46 -2.85 3.61
N LEU A 17 -6.88 -2.93 2.41
CA LEU A 17 -6.37 -1.77 1.69
C LEU A 17 -7.48 -0.75 1.39
N MET A 18 -8.66 -1.22 0.96
CA MET A 18 -9.84 -0.37 0.74
C MET A 18 -10.27 0.41 2.00
N LYS A 19 -10.10 -0.16 3.19
CA LYS A 19 -10.43 0.50 4.46
C LYS A 19 -9.34 1.44 4.96
N LEU A 20 -8.09 1.16 4.61
CA LEU A 20 -6.93 1.97 4.99
C LEU A 20 -6.78 3.23 4.13
N GLY A 21 -7.31 3.21 2.90
CA GLY A 21 -7.24 4.34 1.98
C GLY A 21 -7.90 5.60 2.53
N LYS A 22 -7.23 6.74 2.34
CA LYS A 22 -7.81 8.08 2.58
C LYS A 22 -8.49 8.59 1.31
N LYS A 23 -9.32 9.64 1.43
CA LYS A 23 -10.03 10.21 0.28
C LYS A 23 -9.03 10.71 -0.78
N GLY A 24 -9.11 10.14 -1.99
CA GLY A 24 -8.24 10.49 -3.12
C GLY A 24 -6.91 9.74 -3.18
N GLU A 25 -6.67 8.81 -2.26
CA GLU A 25 -5.46 7.99 -2.19
C GLU A 25 -5.60 6.75 -3.08
N SER A 26 -4.58 6.46 -3.89
CA SER A 26 -4.54 5.25 -4.72
C SER A 26 -3.98 4.05 -3.94
N PHE A 27 -4.17 2.84 -4.46
CA PHE A 27 -3.53 1.66 -3.87
C PHE A 27 -2.01 1.75 -3.84
N SER A 28 -1.39 2.39 -4.85
CA SER A 28 0.06 2.61 -4.87
C SER A 28 0.48 3.49 -3.69
N ASP A 29 -0.22 4.60 -3.45
CA ASP A 29 0.10 5.51 -2.34
C ASP A 29 -0.06 4.83 -0.97
N ILE A 30 -1.10 4.00 -0.81
CA ILE A 30 -1.31 3.21 0.41
C ILE A 30 -0.14 2.26 0.64
N ILE A 31 0.27 1.54 -0.42
CA ILE A 31 1.36 0.56 -0.34
C ILE A 31 2.68 1.25 -0.03
N ASP A 32 2.99 2.37 -0.68
CA ASP A 32 4.21 3.14 -0.44
C ASP A 32 4.28 3.60 1.02
N ARG A 33 3.20 4.18 1.56
CA ARG A 33 3.14 4.58 2.98
C ARG A 33 3.36 3.41 3.94
N LEU A 34 2.77 2.26 3.63
CA LEU A 34 2.94 1.06 4.48
C LEU A 34 4.38 0.53 4.44
N ILE A 35 5.03 0.59 3.28
CA ILE A 35 6.44 0.20 3.13
C ILE A 35 7.36 1.17 3.86
N GLU A 36 7.09 2.48 3.78
CA GLU A 36 7.86 3.50 4.50
C GLU A 36 7.78 3.28 6.00
N GLY A 37 6.58 3.11 6.55
CA GLY A 37 6.40 2.83 7.99
C GLY A 37 7.14 1.57 8.45
N TYR A 38 7.13 0.50 7.65
CA TYR A 38 7.86 -0.73 7.98
C TYR A 38 9.39 -0.52 8.03
N LYS A 39 9.96 0.31 7.15
CA LYS A 39 11.39 0.64 7.16
C LYS A 39 11.80 1.46 8.37
N GLU A 40 10.91 2.32 8.86
CA GLU A 40 11.17 3.12 10.06
C GLU A 40 11.21 2.24 11.32
N ASP A 41 10.37 1.19 11.38
CA ASP A 41 10.37 0.21 12.47
C ASP A 41 11.58 -0.76 12.46
N GLU A 42 12.13 -1.12 11.29
CA GLU A 42 13.36 -1.95 11.20
C GLU A 42 14.65 -1.19 11.55
N GLY A 43 14.61 0.15 11.59
CA GLY A 43 15.75 1.02 11.86
C GLY A 43 15.98 1.39 13.33
N ASN A 44 15.19 0.83 14.27
CA ASN A 44 15.28 1.10 15.71
C ASN A 44 15.66 -0.13 16.54
#